data_AF-A0A2S7SRJ6-F1
#
_entry.id   AF-A0A2S7SRJ6-F1
#
_cell.length_a   1.000
_cell.length_b   1.000
_cell.length_c   1.000
_cell.angle_alpha   90.00
_cell.angle_beta   90.00
_cell.angle_gamma   90.00
#
_symmetry.space_group_name_H-M   'P 1'
#
loop_
_entity.id
_entity.type
_entity.pdbx_description
1 polymer ?
#
loop_
_entity_poly.entity_id
_entity_poly.type
_entity_poly.pdbx_seq_one_letter_code
_entity_poly.pdbx_strand_id
1 'polypeptide(L)'
;MNKQIVTLAIITSIFFAACSGDVPKQDKAATPKPSDTAMQEALADATIIQPLVASVDPKLSAQVQSIYNAYLQIKTALISGKSKEAASSATATNNLTKEFDVTGIPLDQIKAYQMHSAAILETSANIAGTQDIKVQRDYFSVLSQHIFELMKNYGADKTIYQEHCPMAFDGKGAFWLSDEVNIRNPYFGDEMLECGEVTNVIKK
;
A
#
# COMPACT_ATOMS: atom_id res chain seq x y z
N MET A 1 49.96 31.73 48.08
CA MET A 1 50.51 33.01 47.56
C MET A 1 49.43 33.69 46.74
N ASN A 2 48.90 34.78 47.28
CA ASN A 2 47.95 35.68 46.65
C ASN A 2 48.58 36.38 45.44
N LYS A 3 47.78 36.70 44.42
CA LYS A 3 47.49 38.10 44.06
C LYS A 3 46.29 38.20 43.12
N GLN A 4 45.35 39.03 43.56
CA GLN A 4 44.17 39.50 42.85
C GLN A 4 44.58 40.51 41.76
N ILE A 5 43.80 40.58 40.67
CA ILE A 5 43.57 41.84 39.95
C ILE A 5 42.07 41.93 39.63
N VAL A 6 41.51 43.05 40.09
CA VAL A 6 40.12 43.51 39.97
C VAL A 6 40.13 44.73 39.03
N THR A 7 39.27 44.76 38.01
CA THR A 7 38.75 45.99 37.35
C THR A 7 37.53 45.60 36.50
N LEU A 8 36.29 45.82 36.93
CA LEU A 8 35.44 47.03 36.89
C LEU A 8 34.66 47.23 35.56
N ALA A 9 33.39 46.80 35.64
CA ALA A 9 32.14 47.15 34.95
C ALA A 9 32.08 48.13 33.77
N ILE A 10 31.30 47.74 32.74
CA ILE A 10 30.19 48.55 32.20
C ILE A 10 28.97 47.64 32.01
N ILE A 11 27.88 47.95 32.71
CA ILE A 11 26.56 47.34 32.57
C ILE A 11 25.79 48.18 31.56
N THR A 12 25.38 47.57 30.45
CA THR A 12 24.39 48.15 29.54
C THR A 12 23.14 47.28 29.60
N SER A 13 22.17 47.74 30.38
CA SER A 13 20.84 47.15 30.52
C SER A 13 20.05 47.33 29.23
N ILE A 14 19.82 46.24 28.50
CA ILE A 14 18.81 46.17 27.45
C ILE A 14 17.61 45.42 28.03
N PHE A 15 16.52 46.15 28.25
CA PHE A 15 15.20 45.59 28.49
C PHE A 15 14.69 44.98 27.18
N PHE A 16 14.38 43.68 27.17
CA PHE A 16 13.40 43.13 26.24
C PHE A 16 12.40 42.26 26.99
N ALA A 17 11.15 42.50 26.62
CA ALA A 17 9.93 42.05 27.27
C ALA A 17 9.81 40.53 27.34
N ALA A 18 9.17 40.09 28.43
CA ALA A 18 8.66 38.74 28.57
C ALA A 18 7.57 38.45 27.53
N CYS A 19 7.75 37.35 26.79
CA CYS A 19 6.65 36.58 26.22
C CYS A 19 6.89 35.12 26.58
N SER A 20 5.98 34.54 27.37
CA SER A 20 5.89 33.10 27.57
C SER A 20 5.67 32.44 26.21
N GLY A 21 6.69 31.74 25.70
CA GLY A 21 6.58 30.92 24.51
C GLY A 21 6.27 29.48 24.91
N ASP A 22 5.02 29.07 24.67
CA ASP A 22 4.66 27.65 24.60
C ASP A 22 5.50 26.98 23.50
N VAL A 23 6.15 25.87 23.85
CA VAL A 23 6.87 25.01 22.89
C VAL A 23 5.80 24.22 22.10
N PRO A 24 5.69 24.39 20.77
CA PRO A 24 4.76 23.58 19.99
C PRO A 24 5.26 22.13 19.94
N LYS A 25 4.41 21.20 20.37
CA LYS A 25 4.57 19.77 20.11
C LYS A 25 4.59 19.54 18.61
N GLN A 26 5.63 18.85 18.11
CA GLN A 26 5.61 18.28 16.77
C GLN A 26 4.61 17.12 16.75
N ASP A 27 3.40 17.40 16.27
CA ASP A 27 2.48 16.36 15.83
C ASP A 27 3.04 15.74 14.54
N LYS A 28 3.07 14.40 14.49
CA LYS A 28 3.38 13.66 13.26
C LYS A 28 2.34 14.05 12.21
N ALA A 29 2.76 14.85 11.22
CA ALA A 29 1.90 15.30 10.14
C ALA A 29 1.34 14.09 9.39
N ALA A 30 0.01 13.94 9.40
CA ALA A 30 -0.70 13.19 8.38
C ALA A 30 -0.44 13.88 7.04
N THR A 31 -0.09 13.12 6.01
CA THR A 31 0.05 13.63 4.64
C THR A 31 -1.25 14.29 4.20
N PRO A 32 -1.22 15.49 3.59
CA PRO A 32 -2.42 16.16 3.11
C PRO A 32 -3.14 15.28 2.08
N LYS A 33 -4.48 15.17 2.19
CA LYS A 33 -5.30 14.54 1.15
C LYS A 33 -5.18 15.38 -0.14
N PRO A 34 -5.02 14.78 -1.33
CA PRO A 34 -4.96 15.53 -2.59
C PRO A 34 -6.20 16.38 -2.81
N SER A 35 -6.03 17.54 -3.45
CA SER A 35 -7.15 18.37 -3.92
C SER A 35 -7.89 17.67 -5.07
N ASP A 36 -9.15 18.02 -5.30
CA ASP A 36 -9.96 17.42 -6.37
C ASP A 36 -9.31 17.59 -7.75
N THR A 37 -8.69 18.74 -8.01
CA THR A 37 -7.92 19.00 -9.25
C THR A 37 -6.72 18.07 -9.39
N ALA A 38 -5.92 17.88 -8.34
CA ALA A 38 -4.76 17.00 -8.36
C ALA A 38 -5.17 15.52 -8.54
N MET A 39 -6.29 15.11 -7.96
CA MET A 39 -6.84 13.76 -8.16
C MET A 39 -7.34 13.57 -9.59
N GLN A 40 -7.89 14.60 -10.22
CA GLN A 40 -8.37 14.53 -11.60
C GLN A 40 -7.22 14.45 -12.61
N GLU A 41 -6.12 15.17 -12.36
CA GLU A 41 -4.88 15.08 -13.13
C GLU A 41 -4.21 13.70 -13.00
N ALA A 42 -4.12 13.16 -11.78
CA ALA A 42 -3.51 11.85 -11.52
C ALA A 42 -4.27 10.67 -12.17
N LEU A 43 -5.52 10.88 -12.59
CA LEU A 43 -6.39 9.86 -13.18
C LEU A 43 -6.71 10.12 -14.66
N ALA A 44 -6.14 11.17 -15.26
CA ALA A 44 -6.54 11.64 -16.59
C ALA A 44 -6.41 10.56 -17.69
N ASP A 45 -5.39 9.71 -17.60
CA ASP A 45 -5.11 8.64 -18.57
C ASP A 45 -5.52 7.24 -18.05
N ALA A 46 -6.10 7.15 -16.85
CA ALA A 46 -6.43 5.88 -16.24
C ALA A 46 -7.68 5.26 -16.89
N THR A 47 -7.60 3.97 -17.24
CA THR A 47 -8.76 3.26 -17.78
C THR A 47 -9.74 2.90 -16.66
N ILE A 48 -11.02 3.22 -16.85
CA ILE A 48 -12.07 2.90 -15.88
C ILE A 48 -12.58 1.48 -16.13
N ILE A 49 -12.50 0.65 -15.09
CA ILE A 49 -12.98 -0.73 -15.08
C ILE A 49 -14.23 -0.80 -14.19
N GLN A 50 -15.31 -1.37 -14.72
CA GLN A 50 -16.45 -1.82 -13.93
C GLN A 50 -16.27 -3.31 -13.61
N PRO A 51 -16.58 -3.77 -12.39
CA PRO A 51 -16.57 -5.19 -12.07
C PRO A 51 -17.39 -6.00 -13.06
N LEU A 52 -16.83 -7.10 -13.59
CA LEU A 52 -17.51 -7.92 -14.60
C LEU A 52 -18.78 -8.59 -14.06
N VAL A 53 -18.80 -8.92 -12.76
CA VAL A 53 -19.97 -9.49 -12.10
C VAL A 53 -20.79 -8.36 -11.49
N ALA A 54 -21.90 -8.01 -12.13
CA ALA A 54 -22.74 -6.87 -11.74
C ALA A 54 -23.38 -7.01 -10.34
N SER A 55 -23.63 -8.23 -9.87
CA SER A 55 -24.19 -8.53 -8.55
C SER A 55 -23.50 -9.76 -7.97
N VAL A 56 -22.39 -9.52 -7.28
CA VAL A 56 -21.59 -10.58 -6.63
C VAL A 56 -22.36 -11.14 -5.43
N ASP A 57 -22.36 -12.46 -5.29
CA ASP A 57 -22.87 -13.13 -4.09
C ASP A 57 -22.22 -12.55 -2.82
N PRO A 58 -22.98 -12.21 -1.76
CA PRO A 58 -22.43 -11.55 -0.58
C PRO A 58 -21.31 -12.33 0.12
N LYS A 59 -21.40 -13.66 0.15
CA LYS A 59 -20.36 -14.52 0.73
C LYS A 59 -19.12 -14.53 -0.15
N LEU A 60 -19.29 -14.55 -1.47
CA LEU A 60 -18.17 -14.40 -2.42
C LEU A 60 -17.45 -13.06 -2.20
N SER A 61 -18.21 -11.96 -2.19
CA SER A 61 -17.70 -10.61 -2.01
C SER A 61 -16.92 -10.45 -0.70
N ALA A 62 -17.47 -10.93 0.42
CA ALA A 62 -16.81 -10.83 1.73
C ALA A 62 -15.47 -11.59 1.79
N GLN A 63 -15.40 -12.77 1.18
CA GLN A 63 -14.18 -13.57 1.15
C GLN A 63 -13.11 -12.95 0.24
N VAL A 64 -13.48 -12.44 -0.94
CA VAL A 64 -12.57 -11.72 -1.84
C VAL A 64 -12.04 -10.46 -1.19
N GLN A 65 -12.90 -9.69 -0.51
CA GLN A 65 -12.49 -8.50 0.24
C GLN A 65 -11.46 -8.84 1.32
N SER A 66 -11.64 -9.98 2.02
CA SER A 66 -10.69 -10.42 3.05
C SER A 66 -9.32 -10.74 2.45
N ILE A 67 -9.28 -11.43 1.29
CA ILE A 67 -8.04 -11.70 0.55
C ILE A 67 -7.37 -10.38 0.12
N TYR A 68 -8.15 -9.44 -0.42
CA TYR A 68 -7.66 -8.14 -0.86
C TYR A 68 -7.07 -7.30 0.29
N ASN A 69 -7.77 -7.26 1.43
CA ASN A 69 -7.28 -6.58 2.62
C ASN A 69 -5.95 -7.17 3.11
N ALA A 70 -5.80 -8.50 3.11
CA ALA A 70 -4.54 -9.16 3.46
C ALA A 70 -3.42 -8.85 2.44
N TYR A 71 -3.75 -8.81 1.14
CA TYR A 71 -2.83 -8.38 0.10
C TYR A 71 -2.31 -6.95 0.31
N LEU A 72 -3.18 -6.01 0.72
CA LEU A 72 -2.78 -4.64 1.04
C LEU A 72 -1.83 -4.57 2.25
N GLN A 73 -1.92 -5.51 3.20
CA GLN A 73 -0.95 -5.61 4.29
C GLN A 73 0.42 -6.07 3.80
N ILE A 74 0.48 -6.99 2.82
CA ILE A 74 1.75 -7.35 2.17
C ILE A 74 2.35 -6.11 1.49
N LYS A 75 1.56 -5.38 0.69
CA LYS A 75 1.98 -4.14 0.03
C LYS A 75 2.60 -3.16 1.03
N THR A 76 1.88 -2.89 2.12
CA THR A 76 2.28 -1.93 3.16
C THR A 76 3.58 -2.34 3.85
N ALA A 77 3.76 -3.63 4.13
CA ALA A 77 4.98 -4.16 4.69
C ALA A 77 6.18 -4.05 3.72
N LEU A 78 5.97 -4.31 2.43
CA LEU A 78 7.01 -4.20 1.40
C LEU A 78 7.44 -2.77 1.13
N ILE A 79 6.49 -1.82 1.13
CA ILE A 79 6.75 -0.38 1.12
C ILE A 79 7.67 -0.02 2.29
N SER A 80 7.35 -0.52 3.48
CA SER A 80 8.06 -0.18 4.73
C SER A 80 9.37 -0.96 4.95
N GLY A 81 9.80 -1.80 3.99
CA GLY A 81 11.01 -2.59 4.15
C GLY A 81 10.91 -3.77 5.14
N LYS A 82 9.69 -4.15 5.56
CA LYS A 82 9.47 -5.06 6.69
C LYS A 82 9.19 -6.50 6.26
N SER A 83 10.25 -7.23 5.92
CA SER A 83 10.14 -8.58 5.35
C SER A 83 9.37 -9.59 6.24
N LYS A 84 9.52 -9.54 7.56
CA LYS A 84 8.78 -10.41 8.50
C LYS A 84 7.27 -10.16 8.49
N GLU A 85 6.88 -8.88 8.42
CA GLU A 85 5.47 -8.47 8.36
C GLU A 85 4.85 -8.84 7.01
N ALA A 86 5.63 -8.72 5.92
CA ALA A 86 5.22 -9.19 4.60
C ALA A 86 4.98 -10.71 4.57
N ALA A 87 5.90 -11.51 5.14
CA ALA A 87 5.74 -12.96 5.24
C ALA A 87 4.52 -13.37 6.09
N SER A 88 4.28 -12.67 7.19
CA SER A 88 3.12 -12.91 8.06
C SER A 88 1.80 -12.59 7.35
N SER A 89 1.74 -11.46 6.64
CA SER A 89 0.56 -11.06 5.86
C SER A 89 0.31 -12.01 4.69
N ALA A 90 1.36 -12.51 4.05
CA ALA A 90 1.24 -13.52 3.00
C ALA A 90 0.72 -14.86 3.52
N THR A 91 1.09 -15.25 4.74
CA THR A 91 0.49 -16.41 5.41
C THR A 91 -1.02 -16.21 5.62
N ALA A 92 -1.45 -15.01 6.00
CA ALA A 92 -2.87 -14.70 6.14
C ALA A 92 -3.62 -14.78 4.80
N THR A 93 -3.06 -14.21 3.73
CA THR A 93 -3.61 -14.34 2.36
C THR A 93 -3.74 -15.81 1.95
N ASN A 94 -2.71 -16.63 2.22
CA ASN A 94 -2.72 -18.05 1.91
C ASN A 94 -3.85 -18.79 2.64
N ASN A 95 -3.99 -18.58 3.95
CA ASN A 95 -5.03 -19.23 4.75
C ASN A 95 -6.43 -18.83 4.31
N LEU A 96 -6.68 -17.53 4.10
CA LEU A 96 -7.95 -17.03 3.56
C LEU A 96 -8.31 -17.66 2.21
N THR A 97 -7.30 -17.93 1.37
CA THR A 97 -7.50 -18.58 0.08
C THR A 97 -7.78 -20.08 0.25
N LYS A 98 -7.15 -20.76 1.22
CA LYS A 98 -7.44 -22.18 1.52
C LYS A 98 -8.84 -22.39 2.09
N GLU A 99 -9.27 -21.47 2.94
CA GLU A 99 -10.54 -21.53 3.67
C GLU A 99 -11.72 -21.00 2.84
N PHE A 100 -11.46 -20.53 1.62
CA PHE A 100 -12.48 -19.96 0.75
C PHE A 100 -13.55 -20.99 0.39
N ASP A 101 -14.78 -20.69 0.75
CA ASP A 101 -15.92 -21.57 0.58
C ASP A 101 -16.81 -21.08 -0.58
N VAL A 102 -16.84 -21.87 -1.65
CA VAL A 102 -17.68 -21.66 -2.84
C VAL A 102 -19.05 -22.33 -2.75
N THR A 103 -19.35 -23.02 -1.64
CA THR A 103 -20.61 -23.76 -1.47
C THR A 103 -21.79 -22.82 -1.54
N GLY A 104 -22.75 -23.14 -2.41
CA GLY A 104 -23.97 -22.36 -2.62
C GLY A 104 -23.81 -21.14 -3.55
N ILE A 105 -22.61 -20.88 -4.07
CA ILE A 105 -22.34 -19.75 -4.96
C ILE A 105 -22.54 -20.17 -6.42
N PRO A 106 -23.24 -19.37 -7.25
CA PRO A 106 -23.42 -19.67 -8.67
C PRO A 106 -22.08 -19.92 -9.40
N LEU A 107 -22.03 -20.96 -10.24
CA LEU A 107 -20.80 -21.40 -10.92
C LEU A 107 -20.21 -20.33 -11.85
N ASP A 108 -21.06 -19.51 -12.46
CA ASP A 108 -20.65 -18.40 -13.30
C ASP A 108 -19.93 -17.31 -12.52
N GLN A 109 -20.26 -17.12 -11.24
CA GLN A 109 -19.61 -16.13 -10.39
C GLN A 109 -18.25 -16.60 -9.86
N ILE A 110 -18.02 -17.89 -9.62
CA ILE A 110 -16.75 -18.36 -9.01
C ILE A 110 -15.60 -18.58 -10.01
N LYS A 111 -15.81 -18.35 -11.31
CA LYS A 111 -14.83 -18.65 -12.37
C LYS A 111 -13.48 -17.99 -12.17
N ALA A 112 -13.45 -16.69 -11.86
CA ALA A 112 -12.20 -15.96 -11.66
C ALA A 112 -11.45 -16.48 -10.42
N TYR A 113 -12.17 -16.75 -9.33
CA TYR A 113 -11.60 -17.40 -8.15
C TYR A 113 -10.99 -18.77 -8.48
N GLN A 114 -11.71 -19.64 -9.20
CA GLN A 114 -11.22 -20.96 -9.60
C GLN A 114 -9.96 -20.87 -10.48
N MET A 115 -9.90 -19.89 -11.37
CA MET A 115 -8.77 -19.70 -12.29
C MET A 115 -7.50 -19.22 -11.58
N HIS A 116 -7.62 -18.44 -10.50
CA HIS A 116 -6.49 -17.74 -9.89
C HIS A 116 -6.11 -18.24 -8.48
N SER A 117 -7.00 -18.95 -7.78
CA SER A 117 -6.77 -19.40 -6.40
C SER A 117 -5.50 -20.24 -6.23
N ALA A 118 -5.20 -21.16 -7.15
CA ALA A 118 -3.99 -21.98 -7.08
C ALA A 118 -2.70 -21.15 -7.13
N ALA A 119 -2.65 -20.15 -8.02
CA ALA A 119 -1.49 -19.27 -8.14
C ALA A 119 -1.38 -18.29 -6.96
N ILE A 120 -2.51 -17.84 -6.41
CA ILE A 120 -2.54 -17.05 -5.17
C ILE A 120 -1.97 -17.87 -4.01
N LEU A 121 -2.39 -19.14 -3.88
CA LEU A 121 -1.88 -20.06 -2.86
C LEU A 121 -0.36 -20.26 -2.99
N GLU A 122 0.11 -20.60 -4.18
CA GLU A 122 1.54 -20.82 -4.42
C GLU A 122 2.36 -19.55 -4.14
N THR A 123 1.94 -18.42 -4.71
CA THR A 123 2.71 -17.17 -4.62
C THR A 123 2.72 -16.61 -3.19
N SER A 124 1.60 -16.66 -2.48
CA SER A 124 1.54 -16.24 -1.08
C SER A 124 2.39 -17.14 -0.18
N ALA A 125 2.43 -18.45 -0.44
CA ALA A 125 3.31 -19.37 0.27
C ALA A 125 4.80 -19.05 0.00
N ASN A 126 5.16 -18.72 -1.24
CA ASN A 126 6.52 -18.33 -1.59
C ASN A 126 6.97 -17.04 -0.89
N ILE A 127 6.11 -16.00 -0.81
CA ILE A 127 6.38 -14.77 -0.04
C ILE A 127 6.58 -15.11 1.45
N ALA A 128 5.70 -15.95 2.01
CA ALA A 128 5.76 -16.37 3.41
C ALA A 128 7.01 -17.19 3.74
N GLY A 129 7.50 -17.98 2.78
CA GLY A 129 8.63 -18.90 2.94
C GLY A 129 10.01 -18.25 2.95
N THR A 130 10.11 -16.95 2.70
CA THR A 130 11.38 -16.22 2.66
C THR A 130 11.37 -14.99 3.58
N GLN A 131 12.58 -14.55 3.96
CA GLN A 131 12.85 -13.29 4.66
C GLN A 131 13.72 -12.34 3.82
N ASP A 132 13.96 -12.69 2.55
CA ASP A 132 14.62 -11.82 1.59
C ASP A 132 13.57 -10.91 0.95
N ILE A 133 13.64 -9.61 1.24
CA ILE A 133 12.67 -8.64 0.76
C ILE A 133 12.68 -8.50 -0.77
N LYS A 134 13.82 -8.71 -1.43
CA LYS A 134 13.88 -8.63 -2.90
C LYS A 134 13.11 -9.79 -3.50
N VAL A 135 13.32 -11.00 -2.98
CA VAL A 135 12.57 -12.20 -3.39
C VAL A 135 11.08 -12.05 -3.09
N GLN A 136 10.71 -11.46 -1.96
CA GLN A 136 9.29 -11.19 -1.65
C GLN A 136 8.66 -10.20 -2.64
N ARG A 137 9.40 -9.19 -3.09
CA ARG A 137 8.93 -8.22 -4.09
C ARG A 137 8.71 -8.88 -5.45
N ASP A 138 9.61 -9.78 -5.85
CA ASP A 138 9.46 -10.57 -7.08
C ASP A 138 8.15 -11.37 -7.04
N TYR A 139 7.92 -12.15 -5.98
CA TYR A 139 6.67 -12.90 -5.83
C TYR A 139 5.45 -12.00 -5.66
N PHE A 140 5.57 -10.84 -4.99
CA PHE A 140 4.46 -9.90 -4.85
C PHE A 140 3.99 -9.34 -6.21
N SER A 141 4.89 -9.19 -7.18
CA SER A 141 4.51 -8.79 -8.55
C SER A 141 3.63 -9.85 -9.24
N VAL A 142 3.89 -11.13 -8.99
CA VAL A 142 3.07 -12.24 -9.49
C VAL A 142 1.73 -12.29 -8.75
N LEU A 143 1.75 -12.13 -7.42
CA LEU A 143 0.53 -12.11 -6.62
C LEU A 143 -0.39 -10.97 -7.05
N SER A 144 0.16 -9.79 -7.33
CA SER A 144 -0.58 -8.61 -7.79
C SER A 144 -1.37 -8.87 -9.07
N GLN A 145 -0.84 -9.68 -9.99
CA GLN A 145 -1.55 -10.05 -11.22
C GLN A 145 -2.80 -10.88 -10.93
N HIS A 146 -2.70 -11.86 -10.05
CA HIS A 146 -3.82 -12.73 -9.70
C HIS A 146 -4.86 -12.03 -8.83
N ILE A 147 -4.44 -11.18 -7.91
CA ILE A 147 -5.36 -10.35 -7.13
C ILE A 147 -6.08 -9.36 -8.05
N PHE A 148 -5.41 -8.76 -9.03
CA PHE A 148 -6.08 -7.90 -10.02
C PHE A 148 -7.20 -8.61 -10.76
N GLU A 149 -7.00 -9.85 -11.20
CA GLU A 149 -8.07 -10.60 -11.87
C GLU A 149 -9.26 -10.90 -10.94
N LEU A 150 -9.04 -11.15 -9.65
CA LEU A 150 -10.15 -11.22 -8.69
C LEU A 150 -10.87 -9.87 -8.58
N MET A 151 -10.14 -8.78 -8.35
CA MET A 151 -10.72 -7.46 -8.12
C MET A 151 -11.43 -6.90 -9.35
N LYS A 152 -10.91 -7.17 -10.54
CA LYS A 152 -11.54 -6.81 -11.81
C LYS A 152 -12.88 -7.51 -12.02
N ASN A 153 -13.06 -8.72 -11.48
CA ASN A 153 -14.33 -9.44 -11.57
C ASN A 153 -15.32 -9.06 -10.47
N TYR A 154 -14.83 -8.90 -9.24
CA TYR A 154 -15.68 -8.83 -8.05
C TYR A 154 -15.76 -7.45 -7.39
N GLY A 155 -14.86 -6.53 -7.71
CA GLY A 155 -14.76 -5.23 -7.03
C GLY A 155 -14.35 -5.34 -5.56
N ALA A 156 -14.37 -4.19 -4.87
CA ALA A 156 -14.18 -4.06 -3.43
C ALA A 156 -15.20 -3.06 -2.86
N ASP A 157 -15.22 -2.95 -1.53
CA ASP A 157 -15.97 -1.91 -0.81
C ASP A 157 -15.51 -0.46 -1.14
N LYS A 158 -14.29 -0.32 -1.66
CA LYS A 158 -13.67 0.93 -2.09
C LYS A 158 -13.25 0.87 -3.56
N THR A 159 -13.02 2.05 -4.14
CA THR A 159 -12.34 2.15 -5.44
C THR A 159 -10.91 1.62 -5.34
N ILE A 160 -10.49 0.86 -6.35
CA ILE A 160 -9.16 0.28 -6.42
C ILE A 160 -8.40 0.94 -7.56
N TYR A 161 -7.16 1.31 -7.29
CA TYR A 161 -6.22 1.86 -8.25
C TYR A 161 -5.20 0.80 -8.60
N GLN A 162 -5.06 0.49 -9.89
CA GLN A 162 -3.88 -0.22 -10.38
C GLN A 162 -2.79 0.82 -10.63
N GLU A 163 -1.73 0.75 -9.85
CA GLU A 163 -0.56 1.60 -9.99
C GLU A 163 0.55 0.81 -10.70
N HIS A 164 1.30 1.46 -11.58
CA HIS A 164 2.34 0.83 -12.38
C HIS A 164 3.62 1.66 -12.36
N CYS A 165 4.77 1.03 -12.10
CA CYS A 165 6.10 1.66 -12.24
C CYS A 165 6.85 0.97 -13.38
N PRO A 166 7.15 1.67 -14.49
CA PRO A 166 7.86 1.08 -15.63
C PRO A 166 9.33 0.72 -15.30
N MET A 167 9.89 1.32 -14.25
CA MET A 167 11.28 1.08 -13.83
C MET A 167 11.46 -0.18 -12.97
N ALA A 168 10.38 -0.79 -12.48
CA ALA A 168 10.47 -1.99 -11.65
C ALA A 168 11.19 -3.14 -12.37
N PHE A 169 11.98 -3.89 -11.61
CA PHE A 169 12.70 -5.09 -12.07
C PHE A 169 13.55 -4.85 -13.33
N ASP A 170 14.48 -3.91 -13.24
CA ASP A 170 15.41 -3.53 -14.31
C ASP A 170 14.70 -3.03 -15.58
N GLY A 171 13.64 -2.23 -15.41
CA GLY A 171 12.89 -1.64 -16.52
C GLY A 171 11.90 -2.59 -17.20
N LYS A 172 11.65 -3.77 -16.62
CA LYS A 172 10.59 -4.68 -17.11
C LYS A 172 9.19 -4.16 -16.80
N GLY A 173 9.08 -3.30 -15.79
CA GLY A 173 7.82 -2.77 -15.29
C GLY A 173 7.08 -3.76 -14.41
N ALA A 174 6.28 -3.22 -13.48
CA ALA A 174 5.36 -4.00 -12.66
C ALA A 174 4.26 -3.12 -12.10
N PHE A 175 3.11 -3.73 -11.84
CA PHE A 175 1.97 -3.05 -11.24
C PHE A 175 1.58 -3.67 -9.90
N TRP A 176 0.81 -2.93 -9.11
CA TRP A 176 0.19 -3.37 -7.87
C TRP A 176 -1.18 -2.71 -7.72
N LEU A 177 -1.96 -3.14 -6.73
CA LEU A 177 -3.25 -2.54 -6.41
C LEU A 177 -3.18 -1.70 -5.14
N SER A 178 -3.97 -0.64 -5.11
CA SER A 178 -4.05 0.31 -4.01
C SER A 178 -5.49 0.76 -3.78
N ASP A 179 -5.82 1.07 -2.53
CA ASP A 179 -7.06 1.75 -2.14
C ASP A 179 -6.85 3.26 -1.94
N GLU A 180 -5.66 3.76 -2.25
CA GLU A 180 -5.26 5.16 -2.21
C GLU A 180 -4.76 5.58 -3.61
N VAL A 181 -5.02 6.82 -4.01
CA VAL A 181 -4.52 7.37 -5.28
C VAL A 181 -3.05 7.78 -5.19
N ASN A 182 -2.53 7.97 -3.98
CA ASN A 182 -1.17 8.39 -3.74
C ASN A 182 -0.23 7.21 -3.95
N ILE A 183 0.69 7.36 -4.90
CA ILE A 183 1.57 6.29 -5.34
C ILE A 183 2.58 5.97 -4.25
N ARG A 184 2.61 4.69 -3.85
CA ARG A 184 3.60 4.15 -2.91
C ARG A 184 4.13 2.83 -3.42
N ASN A 185 5.30 2.89 -4.05
CA ASN A 185 5.92 1.79 -4.77
C ASN A 185 6.44 0.68 -3.82
N PRO A 186 5.89 -0.55 -3.86
CA PRO A 186 6.33 -1.65 -3.00
C PRO A 186 7.64 -2.30 -3.45
N TYR A 187 8.13 -2.01 -4.66
CA TYR A 187 9.27 -2.69 -5.29
C TYR A 187 10.63 -2.06 -4.98
N PHE A 188 10.67 -0.76 -4.66
CA PHE A 188 11.92 -0.05 -4.39
C PHE A 188 12.10 0.42 -2.94
N GLY A 189 11.08 0.30 -2.09
CA GLY A 189 11.15 0.86 -0.74
C GLY A 189 11.37 2.38 -0.78
N ASP A 190 12.19 2.90 0.14
CA ASP A 190 12.41 4.34 0.28
C ASP A 190 13.16 4.99 -0.91
N GLU A 191 13.80 4.22 -1.78
CA GLU A 191 14.63 4.76 -2.88
C GLU A 191 13.79 5.41 -3.99
N MET A 192 12.60 4.90 -4.29
CA MET A 192 11.74 5.38 -5.38
C MET A 192 10.25 5.21 -5.04
N LEU A 193 9.86 5.69 -3.86
CA LEU A 193 8.51 5.49 -3.32
C LEU A 193 7.41 6.07 -4.21
N GLU A 194 7.69 7.16 -4.93
CA GLU A 194 6.73 7.85 -5.80
C GLU A 194 6.84 7.42 -7.28
N CYS A 195 7.67 6.41 -7.62
CA CYS A 195 7.69 5.90 -8.99
C CYS A 195 6.37 5.19 -9.31
N GLY A 196 5.60 5.78 -10.21
CA GLY A 196 4.54 5.11 -10.94
C GLY A 196 3.49 6.05 -11.48
N GLU A 197 2.44 5.47 -12.03
CA GLU A 197 1.20 6.14 -12.45
C GLU A 197 0.00 5.23 -12.20
N VAL A 198 -1.20 5.81 -12.08
CA VAL A 198 -2.44 5.04 -12.05
C VAL A 198 -2.82 4.66 -13.48
N THR A 199 -2.86 3.37 -13.78
CA THR A 199 -3.18 2.86 -15.13
C THR A 199 -4.63 2.38 -15.24
N ASN A 200 -5.20 1.84 -14.17
CA ASN A 200 -6.60 1.44 -14.12
C ASN A 200 -7.28 1.89 -12.82
N VAL A 201 -8.57 2.20 -12.91
CA VAL A 201 -9.45 2.47 -11.77
C VAL A 201 -10.61 1.47 -11.80
N ILE A 202 -10.61 0.53 -10.86
CA ILE A 202 -11.72 -0.39 -10.68
C ILE A 202 -12.73 0.29 -9.74
N LYS A 203 -13.93 0.55 -10.25
CA LYS A 203 -15.01 1.12 -9.45
C LYS A 203 -15.47 0.12 -8.39
N LYS A 204 -15.92 0.66 -7.26
CA LYS A 204 -16.63 -0.11 -6.23
C LYS A 204 -17.92 -0.71 -6.80
#